data_AF-A0A063ZCV1-F1
#
_entry.id   AF-A0A063ZCV1-F1
#
_cell.length_a   1.000
_cell.length_b   1.000
_cell.length_c   1.000
_cell.angle_alpha   90.00
_cell.angle_beta   90.00
_cell.angle_gamma   90.00
#
_symmetry.space_group_name_H-M   'P 1'
#
loop_
_entity.id
_entity.type
_entity.pdbx_description
1 polymer ?
#
loop_
_entity_poly.entity_id
_entity_poly.type
_entity_poly.pdbx_seq_one_letter_code
_entity_poly.pdbx_strand_id
1 'polypeptide(L)'
;MSLRRFAGIAAALVLAACICGTAAAQQTGIGEIGTVAANETVTIGGTTNLAPGNRLLVTVTPIGFGPGNASVQGGTSGTAVVEEGDDTANSWSFDVDTTGFEPGEYSVTVEWVEGDATASTTFTVVEAAAVTPTPTVTPAATTPSTTTVTTTPTPTAAGPALPAAAALAAGLAGYLVRRR
;
A
#
# COMPACT_ATOMS: atom_id res chain seq x y z
N MET A 1 24.97 73.83 -13.16
CA MET A 1 25.10 72.66 -14.05
C MET A 1 25.48 71.42 -13.24
N SER A 2 24.57 70.82 -12.46
CA SER A 2 24.79 69.46 -11.92
C SER A 2 23.66 68.83 -11.10
N LEU A 3 22.74 69.56 -10.45
CA LEU A 3 21.91 68.91 -9.42
C LEU A 3 20.66 68.14 -9.89
N ARG A 4 20.20 68.31 -11.13
CA ARG A 4 18.99 67.63 -11.64
C ARG A 4 19.26 66.36 -12.44
N ARG A 5 20.52 66.03 -12.72
CA ARG A 5 20.91 64.82 -13.48
C ARG A 5 21.22 63.59 -12.60
N PHE A 6 21.50 63.79 -11.31
CA PHE A 6 21.82 62.69 -10.40
C PHE A 6 20.59 61.98 -9.82
N ALA A 7 19.43 62.66 -9.76
CA ALA A 7 18.19 62.05 -9.26
C ALA A 7 17.65 60.94 -10.19
N GLY A 8 17.85 61.07 -11.51
CA GLY A 8 17.46 60.04 -12.48
C GLY A 8 18.36 58.80 -12.47
N ILE A 9 19.63 58.94 -12.11
CA ILE A 9 20.59 57.84 -12.04
C ILE A 9 20.44 57.08 -10.72
N ALA A 10 20.15 57.77 -9.61
CA ALA A 10 19.85 57.13 -8.33
C ALA A 10 18.54 56.31 -8.38
N ALA A 11 17.53 56.75 -9.13
CA ALA A 11 16.28 55.99 -9.32
C ALA A 11 16.47 54.74 -10.22
N ALA A 12 17.40 54.78 -11.18
CA ALA A 12 17.71 53.63 -12.03
C ALA A 12 18.58 52.57 -11.30
N LEU A 13 19.39 52.96 -10.31
CA LEU A 13 20.24 52.05 -9.53
C LEU A 13 19.50 51.32 -8.39
N VAL A 14 18.34 51.83 -7.97
CA VAL A 14 17.45 51.12 -7.02
C VAL A 14 16.58 50.06 -7.73
N LEU A 15 16.51 50.09 -9.06
CA LEU A 15 15.85 49.09 -9.91
C LEU A 15 16.78 47.92 -10.31
N ALA A 16 17.97 47.84 -9.73
CA ALA A 16 18.76 46.60 -9.61
C ALA A 16 18.44 45.91 -8.27
N ALA A 17 17.18 46.01 -7.84
CA ALA A 17 16.65 45.25 -6.72
C ALA A 17 16.89 43.78 -7.01
N CYS A 18 17.70 43.18 -6.14
CA CYS A 18 17.98 41.77 -6.01
C CYS A 18 16.81 40.90 -6.46
N ILE A 19 16.82 40.49 -7.72
CA ILE A 19 16.19 39.24 -8.15
C ILE A 19 17.15 38.14 -7.65
N CYS A 20 17.34 38.06 -6.34
CA CYS A 20 17.84 36.86 -5.72
C CYS A 20 16.66 35.89 -5.84
N GLY A 21 16.58 35.21 -6.99
CA GLY A 21 15.63 34.14 -7.18
C GLY A 21 15.87 33.16 -6.05
N THR A 22 14.90 33.05 -5.14
CA THR A 22 14.88 31.98 -4.15
C THR A 22 14.65 30.69 -4.91
N ALA A 23 15.72 30.10 -5.44
CA ALA A 23 15.69 28.69 -5.79
C ALA A 23 15.40 27.94 -4.48
N ALA A 24 14.33 27.15 -4.45
CA ALA A 24 14.10 26.25 -3.33
C ALA A 24 15.34 25.35 -3.20
N ALA A 25 15.90 25.23 -2.00
CA ALA A 25 16.99 24.29 -1.77
C ALA A 25 16.53 22.89 -2.17
N GLN A 26 17.40 22.11 -2.80
CA GLN A 26 17.07 20.74 -3.20
C GLN A 26 16.87 19.89 -1.94
N GLN A 27 15.72 19.23 -1.86
CA GLN A 27 15.25 18.54 -0.66
C GLN A 27 14.68 17.19 -1.05
N THR A 28 14.99 16.19 -0.24
CA THR A 28 14.38 14.87 -0.28
C THR A 28 13.95 14.49 1.14
N GLY A 29 12.86 13.78 1.27
CA GLY A 29 12.33 13.28 2.53
C GLY A 29 11.94 11.81 2.39
N ILE A 30 11.94 11.11 3.51
CA ILE A 30 11.49 9.72 3.63
C ILE A 30 10.23 9.73 4.49
N GLY A 31 9.19 9.04 4.05
CA GLY A 31 7.99 8.81 4.84
C GLY A 31 8.27 7.95 6.07
N GLU A 32 7.29 7.88 6.97
CA GLU A 32 7.36 6.97 8.10
C GLU A 32 7.27 5.51 7.61
N ILE A 33 8.21 4.66 8.03
CA ILE A 33 8.26 3.23 7.65
C ILE A 33 7.71 2.35 8.78
N GLY A 34 8.06 2.66 10.03
CA GLY A 34 7.59 1.93 11.21
C GLY A 34 8.24 0.55 11.39
N THR A 35 7.40 -0.48 11.54
CA THR A 35 7.82 -1.87 11.78
C THR A 35 7.49 -2.74 10.58
N VAL A 36 8.47 -3.54 10.14
CA VAL A 36 8.39 -4.40 8.96
C VAL A 36 8.68 -5.85 9.33
N ALA A 37 7.98 -6.82 8.74
CA ALA A 37 8.28 -8.24 8.93
C ALA A 37 9.48 -8.69 8.07
N ALA A 38 10.30 -9.59 8.59
CA ALA A 38 11.33 -10.27 7.80
C ALA A 38 10.70 -11.16 6.72
N ASN A 39 11.42 -11.41 5.61
CA ASN A 39 10.99 -12.24 4.48
C ASN A 39 9.72 -11.73 3.76
N GLU A 40 9.55 -10.42 3.66
CA GLU A 40 8.48 -9.75 2.92
C GLU A 40 9.06 -8.64 2.03
N THR A 41 8.31 -8.17 1.05
CA THR A 41 8.62 -6.95 0.30
C THR A 41 7.90 -5.76 0.90
N VAL A 42 8.63 -4.73 1.33
CA VAL A 42 8.07 -3.46 1.81
C VAL A 42 8.40 -2.33 0.84
N THR A 43 7.42 -1.48 0.55
CA THR A 43 7.64 -0.27 -0.25
C THR A 43 7.98 0.90 0.67
N ILE A 44 9.19 1.44 0.52
CA ILE A 44 9.61 2.69 1.17
C ILE A 44 9.38 3.82 0.17
N GLY A 45 8.86 4.95 0.62
CA GLY A 45 8.68 6.11 -0.24
C GLY A 45 8.83 7.41 0.50
N GLY A 46 8.75 8.50 -0.25
CA GLY A 46 8.85 9.84 0.30
C GLY A 46 8.58 10.92 -0.73
N THR A 47 8.79 12.16 -0.33
CA THR A 47 8.54 13.36 -1.14
C THR A 47 9.82 14.14 -1.40
N THR A 48 9.92 14.78 -2.55
CA THR A 48 11.07 15.59 -2.96
C THR A 48 10.63 16.76 -3.84
N ASN A 49 11.45 17.80 -3.92
CA ASN A 49 11.27 18.88 -4.89
C ASN A 49 12.17 18.72 -6.13
N LEU A 50 12.89 17.61 -6.24
CA LEU A 50 13.69 17.25 -7.42
C LEU A 50 12.78 16.99 -8.61
N ALA A 51 13.23 17.31 -9.83
CA ALA A 51 12.44 17.10 -11.04
C ALA A 51 12.16 15.61 -11.30
N PRO A 52 11.00 15.25 -11.90
CA PRO A 52 10.73 13.89 -12.33
C PRO A 52 11.81 13.37 -13.29
N GLY A 53 12.15 12.09 -13.15
CA GLY A 53 13.23 11.42 -13.90
C GLY A 53 14.61 11.47 -13.23
N ASN A 54 14.79 12.28 -12.18
CA ASN A 54 16.00 12.24 -11.35
C ASN A 54 16.11 10.91 -10.58
N ARG A 55 17.34 10.53 -10.22
CA ARG A 55 17.63 9.24 -9.59
C ARG A 55 18.09 9.40 -8.16
N LEU A 56 17.49 8.64 -7.27
CA LEU A 56 17.84 8.58 -5.85
C LEU A 56 18.50 7.24 -5.56
N LEU A 57 19.70 7.27 -4.99
CA LEU A 57 20.35 6.10 -4.41
C LEU A 57 19.71 5.82 -3.04
N VAL A 58 19.06 4.68 -2.90
CA VAL A 58 18.49 4.21 -1.64
C VAL A 58 19.38 3.11 -1.09
N THR A 59 19.85 3.29 0.14
CA THR A 59 20.70 2.32 0.83
C THR A 59 20.06 1.97 2.16
N VAL A 60 19.81 0.68 2.36
CA VAL A 60 19.29 0.10 3.60
C VAL A 60 20.40 -0.70 4.26
N THR A 61 20.81 -0.31 5.46
CA THR A 61 21.91 -0.95 6.18
C THR A 61 21.49 -1.28 7.61
N PRO A 62 21.81 -2.49 8.13
CA PRO A 62 21.57 -2.81 9.53
C PRO A 62 22.36 -1.88 10.45
N ILE A 63 21.74 -1.43 11.55
CA ILE A 63 22.41 -0.63 12.58
C ILE A 63 23.18 -1.60 13.49
N GLY A 64 24.31 -2.08 12.97
CA GLY A 64 25.04 -3.21 13.51
C GLY A 64 26.11 -2.88 14.54
N PHE A 65 26.08 -1.74 15.24
CA PHE A 65 27.09 -1.43 16.27
C PHE A 65 26.55 -0.53 17.39
N GLY A 66 26.25 -1.12 18.55
CA GLY A 66 25.94 -0.41 19.80
C GLY A 66 26.01 -1.38 20.99
N PRO A 67 26.37 -0.91 22.20
CA PRO A 67 26.39 -1.77 23.38
C PRO A 67 24.98 -2.31 23.67
N GLY A 68 24.79 -3.62 23.53
CA GLY A 68 23.51 -4.31 23.74
C GLY A 68 22.78 -4.74 22.46
N ASN A 69 23.25 -4.31 21.28
CA ASN A 69 22.68 -4.74 20.00
C ASN A 69 23.49 -5.90 19.42
N ALA A 70 22.80 -6.97 19.02
CA ALA A 70 23.43 -8.05 18.25
C ALA A 70 23.89 -7.50 16.88
N SER A 71 24.98 -8.03 16.33
CA SER A 71 25.33 -7.72 14.93
C SER A 71 24.25 -8.29 14.03
N VAL A 72 23.48 -7.41 13.40
CA VAL A 72 22.40 -7.75 12.48
C VAL A 72 22.99 -7.79 11.05
N GLN A 73 22.75 -8.87 10.32
CA GLN A 73 23.10 -9.05 8.92
C GLN A 73 21.93 -8.65 8.00
N GLY A 74 22.26 -8.33 6.75
CA GLY A 74 21.30 -7.96 5.71
C GLY A 74 21.52 -6.55 5.19
N GLY A 75 20.46 -5.96 4.64
CA GLY A 75 20.51 -4.69 3.92
C GLY A 75 20.42 -4.86 2.42
N THR A 76 20.06 -3.78 1.73
CA THR A 76 19.92 -3.73 0.28
C THR A 76 20.22 -2.32 -0.21
N SER A 77 20.55 -2.17 -1.48
CA SER A 77 20.68 -0.85 -2.10
C SER A 77 20.17 -0.89 -3.52
N GLY A 78 19.70 0.26 -4.00
CA GLY A 78 19.20 0.39 -5.36
C GLY A 78 18.89 1.83 -5.72
N THR A 79 18.25 2.00 -6.88
CA THR A 79 17.90 3.33 -7.39
C THR A 79 16.39 3.47 -7.48
N ALA A 80 15.85 4.54 -6.87
CA ALA A 80 14.50 5.00 -7.09
C ALA A 80 14.49 6.14 -8.11
N VAL A 81 13.43 6.23 -8.90
CA VAL A 81 13.23 7.34 -9.84
C VAL A 81 12.22 8.30 -9.22
N VAL A 82 12.49 9.59 -9.34
CA VAL A 82 11.53 10.62 -8.94
C VAL A 82 10.38 10.65 -9.96
N GLU A 83 9.17 10.50 -9.46
CA GLU A 83 7.93 10.57 -10.22
C GLU A 83 7.23 11.89 -9.94
N GLU A 84 6.43 12.34 -10.91
CA GLU A 84 5.56 13.49 -10.71
C GLU A 84 4.57 13.20 -9.60
N GLY A 85 4.57 14.04 -8.57
CA GLY A 85 3.63 13.95 -7.45
C GLY A 85 2.53 15.01 -7.58
N ASP A 86 1.84 15.28 -6.47
CA ASP A 86 0.82 16.33 -6.43
C ASP A 86 1.44 17.74 -6.57
N ASP A 87 0.62 18.78 -6.77
CA ASP A 87 1.02 20.19 -6.98
C ASP A 87 2.04 20.77 -5.96
N THR A 88 2.32 20.07 -4.86
CA THR A 88 3.20 20.52 -3.78
C THR A 88 4.55 19.83 -3.72
N ALA A 89 4.69 18.59 -4.21
CA ALA A 89 5.93 17.83 -4.17
C ALA A 89 5.90 16.60 -5.09
N ASN A 90 7.05 16.24 -5.64
CA ASN A 90 7.26 14.99 -6.36
C ASN A 90 7.42 13.81 -5.39
N SER A 91 7.16 12.60 -5.87
CA SER A 91 7.24 11.39 -5.07
C SER A 91 8.32 10.45 -5.57
N TRP A 92 8.73 9.51 -4.72
CA TRP A 92 9.58 8.39 -5.12
C TRP A 92 9.23 7.17 -4.27
N SER A 93 9.50 5.98 -4.80
CA SER A 93 9.30 4.72 -4.10
C SER A 93 10.43 3.73 -4.40
N PHE A 94 10.71 2.85 -3.45
CA PHE A 94 11.70 1.79 -3.55
C PHE A 94 11.22 0.55 -2.80
N ASP A 95 11.15 -0.57 -3.50
CA ASP A 95 10.78 -1.85 -2.91
C ASP A 95 12.01 -2.51 -2.28
N VAL A 96 11.87 -2.86 -1.00
CA VAL A 96 12.88 -3.53 -0.20
C VAL A 96 12.42 -4.96 0.04
N ASP A 97 13.15 -5.91 -0.50
CA ASP A 97 13.04 -7.32 -0.15
C ASP A 97 13.79 -7.59 1.17
N THR A 98 13.06 -7.89 2.23
CA THR A 98 13.62 -8.22 3.55
C THR A 98 13.99 -9.69 3.70
N THR A 99 14.02 -10.46 2.60
CA THR A 99 14.53 -11.84 2.60
C THR A 99 15.98 -11.87 3.09
N GLY A 100 16.23 -12.62 4.17
CA GLY A 100 17.55 -12.72 4.78
C GLY A 100 17.93 -11.55 5.70
N PHE A 101 17.01 -10.61 5.97
CA PHE A 101 17.20 -9.60 7.01
C PHE A 101 16.98 -10.25 8.38
N GLU A 102 17.92 -10.05 9.30
CA GLU A 102 17.75 -10.48 10.69
C GLU A 102 16.88 -9.46 11.46
N PRO A 103 16.07 -9.89 12.45
CA PRO A 103 15.31 -8.96 13.28
C PRO A 103 16.23 -7.94 13.97
N GLY A 104 15.88 -6.66 13.89
CA GLY A 104 16.72 -5.58 14.39
C GLY A 104 16.38 -4.21 13.81
N GLU A 105 17.21 -3.23 14.11
CA GLU A 105 17.06 -1.87 13.60
C GLU A 105 17.89 -1.66 12.32
N TYR A 106 17.28 -1.00 11.33
CA TYR A 106 17.89 -0.70 10.04
C TYR A 106 17.80 0.80 9.79
N SER A 107 18.86 1.35 9.17
CA SER A 107 18.89 2.72 8.67
C SER A 107 18.68 2.72 7.16
N VAL A 108 17.84 3.63 6.70
CA VAL A 108 17.62 3.93 5.29
C VAL A 108 18.23 5.29 5.02
N THR A 109 19.07 5.36 4.01
CA THR A 109 19.66 6.60 3.52
C THR A 109 19.28 6.78 2.06
N VAL A 110 18.84 7.98 1.71
CA VAL A 110 18.42 8.35 0.36
C VAL A 110 19.28 9.53 -0.07
N GLU A 111 19.97 9.38 -1.18
CA GLU A 111 20.90 10.38 -1.72
C GLU A 111 20.55 10.66 -3.17
N TRP A 112 20.49 11.94 -3.54
CA TRP A 112 20.35 12.30 -4.94
C TRP A 112 21.68 12.12 -5.66
N VAL A 113 21.68 11.36 -6.77
CA VAL A 113 22.91 10.95 -7.45
C VAL A 113 23.64 12.14 -8.11
N GLU A 114 22.90 13.18 -8.51
CA GLU A 114 23.44 14.33 -9.24
C GLU A 114 23.63 15.60 -8.38
N GLY A 115 23.48 15.52 -7.06
CA GLY A 115 23.77 16.64 -6.16
C GLY A 115 23.62 16.32 -4.68
N ASP A 116 23.28 17.32 -3.85
CA ASP A 116 23.51 17.25 -2.39
C ASP A 116 22.26 16.90 -1.55
N ALA A 117 21.12 16.60 -2.17
CA ALA A 117 19.89 16.29 -1.44
C ALA A 117 20.02 14.90 -0.77
N THR A 118 19.92 14.86 0.55
CA THR A 118 20.01 13.62 1.34
C THR A 118 18.92 13.56 2.43
N ALA A 119 18.48 12.36 2.74
CA ALA A 119 17.62 12.07 3.88
C ALA A 119 17.99 10.73 4.50
N SER A 120 17.74 10.58 5.81
CA SER A 120 17.92 9.31 6.50
C SER A 120 16.81 9.09 7.53
N THR A 121 16.41 7.84 7.70
CA THR A 121 15.44 7.40 8.72
C THR A 121 15.81 6.01 9.21
N THR A 122 15.17 5.56 10.29
CA THR A 122 15.32 4.18 10.79
C THR A 122 13.99 3.46 10.83
N PHE A 123 14.04 2.13 10.75
CA PHE A 123 12.88 1.26 10.90
C PHE A 123 13.29 -0.05 11.58
N THR A 124 12.31 -0.77 12.12
CA THR A 124 12.56 -2.03 12.83
C THR A 124 12.05 -3.20 12.01
N VAL A 125 12.90 -4.21 11.82
CA VAL A 125 12.52 -5.51 11.27
C VAL A 125 12.20 -6.45 12.43
N VAL A 126 11.04 -7.09 12.37
CA VAL A 126 10.58 -8.11 13.33
C VAL A 126 10.48 -9.47 12.67
N GLU A 127 10.47 -10.52 13.49
CA GLU A 127 10.32 -11.89 13.00
C GLU A 127 9.01 -12.07 12.23
N ALA A 128 9.07 -12.80 11.11
CA ALA A 128 7.89 -13.15 10.33
C ALA A 128 6.94 -14.03 11.17
N ALA A 129 5.64 -13.71 11.17
CA ALA A 129 4.66 -14.57 11.81
C ALA A 129 4.67 -15.96 11.13
N ALA A 130 4.85 -17.02 11.92
CA ALA A 130 4.81 -18.38 11.40
C ALA A 130 3.46 -18.66 10.75
N VAL A 131 3.46 -19.01 9.46
CA VAL A 131 2.27 -19.53 8.79
C VAL A 131 1.92 -20.87 9.44
N THR A 132 0.89 -20.87 10.29
CA THR A 132 0.30 -22.14 10.74
C THR A 132 -0.37 -22.78 9.53
N PRO A 133 0.07 -23.94 9.03
CA PRO A 133 -0.62 -24.59 7.93
C PRO A 133 -2.06 -24.86 8.37
N THR A 134 -3.03 -24.31 7.64
CA THR A 134 -4.42 -24.73 7.79
C THR A 134 -4.45 -26.23 7.51
N PRO A 135 -4.98 -27.08 8.41
CA PRO A 135 -5.05 -28.51 8.13
C PRO A 135 -5.84 -28.72 6.85
N THR A 136 -5.21 -29.33 5.85
CA THR A 136 -5.90 -29.85 4.67
C THR A 136 -7.03 -30.75 5.16
N VAL A 137 -8.27 -30.31 4.98
CA VAL A 137 -9.44 -31.16 5.21
C VAL A 137 -9.38 -32.32 4.22
N THR A 138 -8.94 -33.48 4.69
CA THR A 138 -9.14 -34.76 4.00
C THR A 138 -10.63 -34.92 3.74
N PRO A 139 -11.10 -35.08 2.49
CA PRO A 139 -12.50 -35.37 2.22
C PRO A 139 -12.91 -36.66 2.94
N ALA A 140 -13.95 -36.57 3.79
CA ALA A 140 -14.53 -37.73 4.42
C ALA A 140 -15.08 -38.68 3.35
N ALA A 141 -14.66 -39.95 3.38
CA ALA A 141 -15.22 -40.98 2.53
C ALA A 141 -16.74 -41.07 2.74
N THR A 142 -17.50 -40.91 1.66
CA THR A 142 -18.97 -41.00 1.69
C THR A 142 -19.37 -42.48 1.83
N THR A 143 -19.81 -42.89 3.02
CA THR A 143 -20.41 -44.20 3.23
C THR A 143 -21.83 -44.21 2.65
N PRO A 144 -22.24 -45.20 1.83
CA PRO A 144 -23.62 -45.28 1.36
C PRO A 144 -24.58 -45.53 2.52
N SER A 145 -25.65 -44.73 2.61
CA SER A 145 -26.68 -44.88 3.63
C SER A 145 -27.62 -46.03 3.30
N THR A 146 -27.68 -47.04 4.17
CA THR A 146 -28.68 -48.12 4.13
C THR A 146 -30.04 -47.57 4.58
N THR A 147 -31.07 -47.69 3.74
CA THR A 147 -32.45 -47.32 4.05
C THR A 147 -33.10 -48.38 4.93
N THR A 148 -33.43 -48.04 6.18
CA THR A 148 -34.23 -48.90 7.08
C THR A 148 -35.71 -48.67 6.81
N VAL A 149 -36.43 -49.70 6.35
CA VAL A 149 -37.89 -49.67 6.13
C VAL A 149 -38.60 -49.91 7.46
N THR A 150 -39.34 -48.91 7.95
CA THR A 150 -40.21 -49.04 9.13
C THR A 150 -41.58 -49.58 8.70
N THR A 151 -41.95 -50.77 9.16
CA THR A 151 -43.29 -51.34 9.00
C THR A 151 -44.21 -50.88 10.12
N THR A 152 -45.22 -50.07 9.80
CA THR A 152 -46.31 -49.68 10.71
C THR A 152 -47.43 -50.74 10.65
N PRO A 153 -47.92 -51.29 11.78
CA PRO A 153 -49.05 -52.20 11.76
C PRO A 153 -50.38 -51.46 11.54
N THR A 154 -51.20 -52.03 10.67
CA THR A 154 -52.55 -51.59 10.28
C THR A 154 -53.58 -51.93 11.36
N PRO A 155 -54.48 -50.99 11.73
CA PRO A 155 -55.79 -51.35 12.25
C PRO A 155 -56.93 -51.10 11.24
N THR A 156 -57.84 -52.06 11.29
CA THR A 156 -58.97 -52.44 10.44
C THR A 156 -60.10 -51.41 10.24
N ALA A 157 -60.45 -51.25 8.96
CA ALA A 157 -61.73 -50.95 8.30
C ALA A 157 -62.97 -50.44 9.07
N ALA A 158 -63.60 -49.38 8.55
CA ALA A 158 -65.02 -49.37 8.14
C ALA A 158 -65.40 -48.04 7.44
N GLY A 159 -66.09 -48.13 6.28
CA GLY A 159 -66.95 -47.05 5.77
C GLY A 159 -66.63 -46.55 4.35
N PRO A 160 -67.49 -46.83 3.34
CA PRO A 160 -67.35 -46.32 1.98
C PRO A 160 -68.12 -45.00 1.80
N ALA A 161 -67.62 -44.11 0.94
CA ALA A 161 -68.38 -43.41 -0.11
C ALA A 161 -67.66 -42.11 -0.56
N LEU A 162 -67.28 -42.13 -1.84
CA LEU A 162 -67.14 -41.03 -2.82
C LEU A 162 -68.27 -39.95 -2.71
N PRO A 163 -68.29 -38.82 -3.49
CA PRO A 163 -67.36 -38.30 -4.52
C PRO A 163 -67.19 -36.74 -4.53
N ALA A 164 -66.57 -36.22 -5.61
CA ALA A 164 -66.84 -34.93 -6.28
C ALA A 164 -66.19 -33.67 -5.66
N ALA A 165 -65.76 -32.64 -6.40
CA ALA A 165 -65.56 -32.35 -7.82
C ALA A 165 -64.74 -31.03 -7.87
N ALA A 166 -63.81 -30.88 -8.81
CA ALA A 166 -63.77 -29.86 -9.86
C ALA A 166 -63.34 -28.41 -9.53
N ALA A 167 -62.76 -27.80 -10.58
CA ALA A 167 -62.49 -26.38 -10.89
C ALA A 167 -61.12 -25.82 -10.42
N LEU A 168 -60.13 -25.48 -11.27
CA LEU A 168 -59.97 -24.58 -12.45
C LEU A 168 -59.74 -23.09 -12.15
N ALA A 169 -58.80 -22.55 -12.94
CA ALA A 169 -58.45 -21.13 -13.25
C ALA A 169 -57.53 -20.41 -12.24
N ALA A 170 -56.35 -19.87 -12.56
CA ALA A 170 -55.78 -19.09 -13.69
C ALA A 170 -55.98 -17.56 -13.60
N GLY A 171 -54.87 -16.82 -13.78
CA GLY A 171 -54.83 -15.39 -14.16
C GLY A 171 -53.90 -14.52 -13.29
N LEU A 172 -53.19 -13.48 -13.77
CA LEU A 172 -52.77 -13.02 -15.10
C LEU A 172 -51.87 -11.75 -14.90
N ALA A 173 -50.90 -11.53 -15.82
CA ALA A 173 -50.16 -10.32 -16.24
C ALA A 173 -50.37 -8.97 -15.48
N GLY A 174 -49.38 -8.10 -15.21
CA GLY A 174 -48.27 -7.62 -16.04
C GLY A 174 -48.60 -6.24 -16.64
N TYR A 175 -47.86 -5.14 -16.36
CA TYR A 175 -47.92 -3.90 -17.16
C TYR A 175 -46.79 -2.85 -16.87
N LEU A 176 -46.02 -2.55 -17.95
CA LEU A 176 -45.24 -1.36 -18.39
C LEU A 176 -44.18 -0.66 -17.51
N VAL A 177 -42.96 -0.32 -17.99
CA VAL A 177 -42.41 0.31 -19.23
C VAL A 177 -42.48 1.86 -19.27
N ARG A 178 -41.30 2.46 -19.00
CA ARG A 178 -40.55 3.50 -19.74
C ARG A 178 -41.17 4.87 -20.12
N ARG A 179 -40.51 5.94 -19.64
CA ARG A 179 -40.09 7.23 -20.29
C ARG A 179 -40.07 8.32 -19.20
N ARG A 180 -39.07 9.18 -19.04
CA ARG A 180 -38.21 9.89 -20.01
C ARG A 180 -36.79 10.03 -19.46
#